data_AF-A0A813FUU0-F1
#
_entry.id   AF-A0A813FUU0-F1
#
_cell.length_a   1.000
_cell.length_b   1.000
_cell.length_c   1.000
_cell.angle_alpha   90.00
_cell.angle_beta   90.00
_cell.angle_gamma   90.00
#
_symmetry.space_group_name_H-M   'P 1'
#
loop_
_entity.id
_entity.type
_entity.pdbx_description
1 polymer ?
#
loop_
_entity_poly.entity_id
_entity_poly.type
_entity_poly.pdbx_seq_one_letter_code
_entity_poly.pdbx_strand_id
1 'polypeptide(L)'
;EFLVSVEAVEQKLYFVKNLGSAKGKLEVEDQRLLDSHSTIDLKEKIQVLNTDLQAMIDEGRLTSEEKPVVHDNLIARRQAAKEAEKPKLLEKLERMLVCVSKAEPIVLPLAGLEAIYPCQAGLQAIHRIEKRPEKSWTEYDRELLSTKAKLQEASRALEPKSRMWFESDREFQPRLEKAVAQLAKQKLEQKKREEEEELERKRLESEQALERKRLAHHQAEEQRARELEEKLELKRLEAKLKPQKEAPQAKKKEKVLRTKMDAHEP
;
A
#
# COMPACT_ATOMS: atom_id res chain seq x y z
N GLU A 1 -7.04 -45.48 2.27
CA GLU A 1 -7.95 -46.37 3.03
C GLU A 1 -9.29 -46.56 2.32
N PHE A 2 -10.03 -45.49 1.98
CA PHE A 2 -11.33 -45.61 1.30
C PHE A 2 -11.30 -46.35 -0.05
N LEU A 3 -10.34 -46.03 -0.95
CA LEU A 3 -10.18 -46.75 -2.22
C LEU A 3 -9.97 -48.25 -2.03
N VAL A 4 -9.14 -48.64 -1.05
CA VAL A 4 -8.83 -50.05 -0.74
C VAL A 4 -10.08 -50.78 -0.24
N SER A 5 -10.94 -50.08 0.51
CA SER A 5 -12.24 -50.61 0.93
C SER A 5 -13.17 -50.85 -0.26
N VAL A 6 -13.28 -49.89 -1.20
CA VAL A 6 -14.10 -50.07 -2.42
C VAL A 6 -13.57 -51.22 -3.28
N GLU A 7 -12.25 -51.29 -3.47
CA GLU A 7 -11.60 -52.39 -4.19
C GLU A 7 -11.88 -53.76 -3.57
N ALA A 8 -11.80 -53.86 -2.24
CA ALA A 8 -12.09 -55.10 -1.52
C ALA A 8 -13.55 -55.52 -1.70
N VAL A 9 -14.49 -54.58 -1.68
CA VAL A 9 -15.92 -54.86 -1.88
C VAL A 9 -16.22 -55.24 -3.33
N GLU A 10 -15.58 -54.61 -4.32
CA GLU A 10 -15.68 -55.01 -5.72
C GLU A 10 -15.13 -56.43 -5.94
N GLN A 11 -14.02 -56.78 -5.28
CA GLN A 11 -13.48 -58.14 -5.30
C GLN A 11 -14.43 -59.14 -4.65
N LYS A 12 -15.03 -58.81 -3.50
CA LYS A 12 -16.09 -59.64 -2.88
C LYS A 12 -17.24 -59.86 -3.85
N LEU A 13 -17.72 -58.82 -4.53
CA LEU A 13 -18.78 -58.93 -5.53
C LEU A 13 -18.39 -59.86 -6.68
N TYR A 14 -17.15 -59.78 -7.16
CA TYR A 14 -16.62 -60.69 -8.18
C TYR A 14 -16.65 -62.15 -7.71
N PHE A 15 -16.22 -62.43 -6.47
CA PHE A 15 -16.31 -63.77 -5.89
C PHE A 15 -17.75 -64.26 -5.72
N VAL A 16 -18.66 -63.40 -5.24
CA VAL A 16 -20.09 -63.74 -5.09
C VAL A 16 -20.73 -64.11 -6.43
N LYS A 17 -20.41 -63.37 -7.50
CA LYS A 17 -20.89 -63.68 -8.86
C LYS A 17 -20.36 -65.03 -9.37
N ASN A 18 -19.14 -65.41 -9.00
CA ASN A 18 -18.50 -66.65 -9.46
C ASN A 18 -18.85 -67.90 -8.62
N LEU A 19 -19.27 -67.74 -7.36
CA LEU A 19 -19.60 -68.85 -6.45
C LEU A 19 -21.05 -69.37 -6.56
N GLY A 20 -21.88 -68.72 -7.38
CA GLY A 20 -23.28 -69.09 -7.60
C GLY A 20 -24.24 -68.66 -6.47
N SER A 21 -25.53 -68.54 -6.82
CA SER A 21 -26.59 -67.89 -6.03
C SER A 21 -26.88 -68.48 -4.64
N ALA A 22 -26.31 -69.64 -4.31
CA ALA A 22 -26.60 -70.36 -3.07
C ALA A 22 -25.76 -69.93 -1.84
N LYS A 23 -24.66 -69.18 -2.01
CA LYS A 23 -23.74 -68.84 -0.88
C LYS A 23 -23.35 -67.38 -0.72
N GLY A 24 -23.58 -66.51 -1.70
CA GLY A 24 -23.10 -65.13 -1.65
C GLY A 24 -24.23 -64.11 -1.67
N LYS A 25 -24.50 -63.45 -0.54
CA LYS A 25 -25.21 -62.17 -0.50
C LYS A 25 -24.22 -61.11 -0.02
N LEU A 26 -24.16 -59.99 -0.73
CA LEU A 26 -23.40 -58.83 -0.27
C LEU A 26 -24.13 -58.20 0.92
N GLU A 27 -23.39 -57.67 1.88
CA GLU A 27 -23.97 -56.87 2.96
C GLU A 27 -24.55 -55.56 2.41
N VAL A 28 -25.55 -55.01 3.09
CA VAL A 28 -26.26 -53.79 2.65
C VAL A 28 -25.31 -52.59 2.54
N GLU A 29 -24.35 -52.48 3.45
CA GLU A 29 -23.35 -51.42 3.44
C GLU A 29 -22.37 -51.56 2.26
N ASP A 30 -21.90 -52.79 2.00
CA ASP A 30 -21.06 -53.12 0.85
C ASP A 30 -21.78 -52.79 -0.47
N GLN A 31 -23.08 -53.12 -0.58
CA GLN A 31 -23.87 -52.81 -1.77
C GLN A 31 -24.00 -51.29 -1.97
N ARG A 32 -24.30 -50.54 -0.90
CA ARG A 32 -24.38 -49.08 -0.95
C ARG A 32 -23.07 -48.43 -1.37
N LEU A 33 -21.94 -49.00 -0.94
CA LEU A 33 -20.61 -48.52 -1.28
C LEU A 33 -20.38 -48.60 -2.80
N LEU A 34 -20.74 -49.74 -3.41
CA LEU A 34 -20.63 -50.00 -4.85
C LEU A 34 -21.62 -49.18 -5.69
N ASP A 35 -22.84 -48.98 -5.18
CA ASP A 35 -23.86 -48.19 -5.88
C ASP A 35 -23.46 -46.71 -5.98
N SER A 36 -22.60 -46.24 -5.06
CA SER A 36 -22.20 -44.82 -4.96
C SER A 36 -20.79 -44.54 -5.51
N HIS A 37 -19.92 -45.55 -5.58
CA HIS A 37 -18.51 -45.37 -5.94
C HIS A 37 -17.99 -46.54 -6.77
N SER A 38 -17.17 -46.23 -7.77
CA SER A 38 -16.37 -47.22 -8.50
C SER A 38 -14.88 -47.01 -8.24
N THR A 39 -14.12 -48.10 -8.13
CA THR A 39 -12.65 -48.06 -8.09
C THR A 39 -12.07 -47.33 -9.30
N ILE A 40 -12.65 -47.50 -10.49
CA ILE A 40 -12.17 -46.87 -11.72
C ILE A 40 -12.28 -45.35 -11.59
N ASP A 41 -13.47 -44.86 -11.28
CA ASP A 41 -13.74 -43.42 -11.09
C ASP A 41 -12.86 -42.82 -9.99
N LEU A 42 -12.65 -43.54 -8.88
CA LEU A 42 -11.80 -43.07 -7.79
C LEU A 42 -10.32 -43.00 -8.22
N LYS A 43 -9.82 -43.99 -8.97
CA LYS A 43 -8.46 -43.97 -9.52
C LYS A 43 -8.27 -42.84 -10.52
N GLU A 44 -9.24 -42.62 -11.40
CA GLU A 44 -9.22 -41.50 -12.34
C GLU A 44 -9.19 -40.15 -11.61
N LYS A 45 -10.06 -39.96 -10.61
CA LYS A 45 -10.07 -38.74 -9.77
C LYS A 45 -8.73 -38.51 -9.07
N ILE A 46 -8.15 -39.56 -8.48
CA ILE A 46 -6.82 -39.48 -7.84
C ILE A 46 -5.75 -39.13 -8.87
N GLN A 47 -5.80 -39.68 -10.07
CA GLN A 47 -4.86 -39.39 -11.13
C GLN A 47 -4.96 -37.93 -11.61
N VAL A 48 -6.17 -37.41 -11.80
CA VAL A 48 -6.41 -36.01 -12.14
C VAL A 48 -5.85 -35.10 -11.05
N LEU A 49 -6.22 -35.34 -9.79
CA LEU A 49 -5.73 -34.55 -8.66
C LEU A 49 -4.20 -34.57 -8.54
N ASN A 50 -3.56 -35.73 -8.72
CA ASN A 50 -2.10 -35.82 -8.68
C ASN A 50 -1.45 -35.07 -9.85
N THR A 51 -2.08 -35.08 -11.02
CA THR A 51 -1.60 -34.34 -12.19
C THR A 51 -1.72 -32.84 -11.96
N ASP A 52 -2.84 -32.38 -11.42
CA ASP A 52 -3.08 -30.98 -11.09
C ASP A 52 -2.12 -30.48 -9.99
N LEU A 53 -1.92 -31.26 -8.93
CA LEU A 53 -0.95 -30.94 -7.87
C LEU A 53 0.48 -30.86 -8.42
N GLN A 54 0.86 -31.78 -9.30
CA GLN A 54 2.17 -31.76 -9.95
C GLN A 54 2.32 -30.52 -10.83
N ALA A 55 1.30 -30.16 -11.61
CA ALA A 55 1.29 -28.95 -12.42
C ALA A 55 1.39 -27.69 -11.55
N MET A 56 0.68 -27.63 -10.41
CA MET A 56 0.80 -26.53 -9.46
C MET A 56 2.23 -26.37 -8.92
N ILE A 57 2.93 -27.47 -8.63
CA ILE A 57 4.32 -27.42 -8.17
C ILE A 57 5.24 -26.95 -9.31
N ASP A 58 5.06 -27.49 -10.51
CA ASP A 58 5.90 -27.17 -11.67
C ASP A 58 5.72 -25.72 -12.14
N GLU A 59 4.50 -25.20 -12.06
CA GLU A 59 4.16 -23.80 -12.34
C GLU A 59 4.46 -22.85 -11.16
N GLY A 60 4.88 -23.38 -10.00
CA GLY A 60 5.22 -22.56 -8.85
C GLY A 60 4.02 -21.94 -8.14
N ARG A 61 2.83 -22.53 -8.27
CA ARG A 61 1.59 -22.08 -7.63
C ARG A 61 1.49 -22.49 -6.16
N LEU A 62 2.52 -22.13 -5.38
CA LEU A 62 2.63 -22.45 -3.96
C LEU A 62 2.48 -21.19 -3.13
N THR A 63 1.82 -21.29 -1.97
CA THR A 63 1.80 -20.19 -1.00
C THR A 63 3.15 -20.04 -0.29
N SER A 64 3.33 -18.93 0.45
CA SER A 64 4.58 -18.69 1.18
C SER A 64 4.85 -19.72 2.28
N GLU A 65 3.79 -20.38 2.76
CA GLU A 65 3.86 -21.38 3.84
C GLU A 65 4.10 -22.78 3.28
N GLU A 66 3.51 -23.12 2.14
CA GLU A 66 3.70 -24.42 1.48
C GLU A 66 5.08 -24.54 0.83
N LYS A 67 5.61 -23.45 0.26
CA LYS A 67 6.89 -23.44 -0.45
C LYS A 67 8.04 -24.11 0.33
N PRO A 68 8.34 -23.74 1.60
CA PRO A 68 9.41 -24.41 2.35
C PRO A 68 9.11 -25.90 2.60
N VAL A 69 7.87 -26.26 2.91
CA VAL A 69 7.46 -27.66 3.16
C VAL A 69 7.63 -28.52 1.91
N VAL A 70 7.19 -28.02 0.75
CA VAL A 70 7.34 -28.69 -0.54
C VAL A 70 8.82 -28.81 -0.91
N HIS A 71 9.59 -27.74 -0.69
CA HIS A 71 11.03 -27.73 -0.96
C HIS A 71 11.78 -28.80 -0.13
N ASP A 72 11.51 -28.89 1.18
CA ASP A 72 12.12 -29.88 2.07
C ASP A 72 11.71 -31.30 1.70
N ASN A 73 10.44 -31.52 1.36
CA ASN A 73 9.95 -32.81 0.85
C ASN A 73 10.65 -33.22 -0.44
N LEU A 74 10.88 -32.28 -1.37
CA LEU A 74 11.61 -32.56 -2.61
C LEU A 74 13.09 -32.88 -2.36
N ILE A 75 13.74 -32.19 -1.39
CA ILE A 75 15.10 -32.52 -0.97
C ILE A 75 15.18 -33.94 -0.41
N ALA A 76 14.28 -34.29 0.50
CA ALA A 76 14.24 -35.62 1.11
C ALA A 76 14.03 -36.72 0.05
N ARG A 77 13.10 -36.49 -0.89
CA ARG A 77 12.86 -37.41 -2.02
C ARG A 77 14.06 -37.50 -2.96
N ARG A 78 14.77 -36.40 -3.20
CA ARG A 78 15.99 -36.38 -4.03
C ARG A 78 17.08 -37.23 -3.37
N GLN A 79 17.27 -37.08 -2.06
CA GLN A 79 18.26 -37.84 -1.31
C GLN A 79 17.94 -39.34 -1.35
N ALA A 80 16.68 -39.73 -1.12
CA ALA A 80 16.25 -41.13 -1.23
C ALA A 80 16.40 -41.69 -2.65
N ALA A 81 16.14 -40.89 -3.69
CA ALA A 81 16.35 -41.29 -5.09
C ALA A 81 17.84 -41.45 -5.44
N LYS A 82 18.72 -40.70 -4.75
CA LYS A 82 20.18 -40.79 -4.89
C LYS A 82 20.70 -42.08 -4.30
N GLU A 83 20.25 -42.41 -3.10
CA GLU A 83 20.58 -43.66 -2.40
C GLU A 83 20.04 -44.89 -3.13
N ALA A 84 18.88 -44.78 -3.77
CA ALA A 84 18.28 -45.85 -4.56
C ALA A 84 18.78 -45.92 -6.03
N GLU A 85 19.78 -45.11 -6.40
CA GLU A 85 20.38 -45.08 -7.75
C GLU A 85 19.35 -44.92 -8.90
N LYS A 86 18.37 -44.01 -8.74
CA LYS A 86 17.34 -43.74 -9.75
C LYS A 86 17.63 -42.45 -10.53
N PRO A 87 18.50 -42.45 -11.57
CA PRO A 87 18.99 -41.23 -12.22
C PRO A 87 17.88 -40.40 -12.87
N LYS A 88 16.92 -41.04 -13.54
CA LYS A 88 15.77 -40.33 -14.15
C LYS A 88 14.90 -39.61 -13.13
N LEU A 89 14.76 -40.18 -11.93
CA LEU A 89 13.99 -39.58 -10.84
C LEU A 89 14.76 -38.41 -10.22
N LEU A 90 16.08 -38.52 -10.09
CA LEU A 90 16.94 -37.43 -9.62
C LEU A 90 16.82 -36.20 -10.51
N GLU A 91 16.99 -36.36 -11.83
CA GLU A 91 16.87 -35.24 -12.77
C GLU A 91 15.49 -34.57 -12.69
N LYS A 92 14.41 -35.35 -12.56
CA LYS A 92 13.06 -34.82 -12.39
C LYS A 92 12.94 -33.99 -11.10
N LEU A 93 13.42 -34.51 -9.97
CA LEU A 93 13.34 -33.83 -8.68
C LEU A 93 14.21 -32.58 -8.62
N GLU A 94 15.38 -32.59 -9.28
CA GLU A 94 16.23 -31.40 -9.41
C GLU A 94 15.54 -30.29 -10.21
N ARG A 95 14.87 -30.63 -11.32
CA ARG A 95 14.06 -29.66 -12.07
C ARG A 95 12.94 -29.07 -11.20
N MET A 96 12.22 -29.91 -10.47
CA MET A 96 11.15 -29.45 -9.57
C MET A 96 11.68 -28.51 -8.48
N LEU A 97 12.85 -28.80 -7.89
CA LEU A 97 13.49 -27.92 -6.90
C LEU A 97 13.83 -26.54 -7.50
N VAL A 98 14.32 -26.51 -8.74
CA VAL A 98 14.58 -25.24 -9.45
C VAL A 98 13.29 -24.46 -9.70
N CYS A 99 12.20 -25.13 -10.12
CA CYS A 99 10.91 -24.47 -10.29
C CYS A 99 10.39 -23.88 -8.97
N VAL A 100 10.35 -24.69 -7.91
CA VAL A 100 9.85 -24.26 -6.59
C VAL A 100 10.70 -23.13 -6.01
N SER A 101 12.02 -23.19 -6.13
CA SER A 101 12.91 -22.14 -5.59
C SER A 101 12.69 -20.79 -6.27
N LYS A 102 12.50 -20.77 -7.60
CA LYS A 102 12.24 -19.55 -8.39
C LYS A 102 10.81 -19.05 -8.32
N ALA A 103 9.86 -19.90 -7.98
CA ALA A 103 8.45 -19.54 -7.91
C ALA A 103 8.19 -18.41 -6.92
N GLU A 104 7.47 -17.37 -7.36
CA GLU A 104 6.93 -16.37 -6.46
C GLU A 104 5.73 -16.94 -5.71
N PRO A 105 5.67 -16.82 -4.38
CA PRO A 105 4.55 -17.36 -3.63
C PRO A 105 3.24 -16.70 -4.02
N ILE A 106 2.20 -17.51 -4.25
CA ILE A 106 0.87 -16.99 -4.49
C ILE A 106 0.35 -16.33 -3.21
N VAL A 107 -0.12 -15.10 -3.37
CA VAL A 107 -0.88 -14.40 -2.33
C VAL A 107 -2.36 -14.68 -2.56
N LEU A 108 -2.98 -15.39 -1.63
CA LEU A 108 -4.40 -15.67 -1.68
C LEU A 108 -5.20 -14.39 -1.40
N PRO A 109 -6.13 -13.99 -2.29
CA PRO A 109 -6.90 -12.78 -2.09
C PRO A 109 -7.79 -12.88 -0.84
N LEU A 110 -7.94 -11.76 -0.14
CA LEU A 110 -8.94 -11.60 0.92
C LEU A 110 -10.04 -10.70 0.38
N ALA A 111 -11.13 -11.33 -0.07
CA ALA A 111 -12.31 -10.59 -0.50
C ALA A 111 -12.78 -9.67 0.64
N GLY A 112 -13.07 -8.39 0.35
CA GLY A 112 -13.58 -7.48 1.38
C GLY A 112 -12.55 -7.02 2.42
N LEU A 113 -11.24 -7.19 2.19
CA LEU A 113 -10.19 -6.68 3.09
C LEU A 113 -10.37 -5.19 3.44
N GLU A 114 -10.77 -4.36 2.48
CA GLU A 114 -11.05 -2.94 2.69
C GLU A 114 -12.18 -2.67 3.69
N ALA A 115 -13.18 -3.55 3.74
CA ALA A 115 -14.28 -3.46 4.69
C ALA A 115 -13.92 -4.07 6.06
N ILE A 116 -13.07 -5.12 6.08
CA ILE A 116 -12.62 -5.75 7.32
C ILE A 116 -11.61 -4.86 8.07
N TYR A 117 -10.74 -4.17 7.33
CA TYR A 117 -9.70 -3.29 7.87
C TYR A 117 -10.21 -2.28 8.91
N PRO A 118 -11.23 -1.44 8.64
CA PRO A 118 -11.72 -0.48 9.64
C PRO A 118 -12.32 -1.17 10.87
N CYS A 119 -12.97 -2.34 10.71
CA CYS A 119 -13.47 -3.11 11.84
C CYS A 119 -12.33 -3.62 12.72
N GLN A 120 -11.29 -4.20 12.12
CA GLN A 120 -10.11 -4.69 12.84
C GLN A 120 -9.33 -3.55 13.51
N ALA A 121 -9.11 -2.43 12.82
CA ALA A 121 -8.45 -1.26 13.38
C ALA A 121 -9.24 -0.69 14.58
N GLY A 122 -10.58 -0.61 14.46
CA GLY A 122 -11.45 -0.17 15.55
C GLY A 122 -11.41 -1.13 16.75
N LEU A 123 -11.45 -2.44 16.52
CA LEU A 123 -11.34 -3.44 17.58
C LEU A 123 -9.98 -3.42 18.27
N GLN A 124 -8.89 -3.19 17.53
CA GLN A 124 -7.56 -3.00 18.12
C GLN A 124 -7.47 -1.71 18.96
N ALA A 125 -8.07 -0.62 18.50
CA ALA A 125 -8.14 0.63 19.26
C ALA A 125 -8.92 0.44 20.57
N ILE A 126 -10.07 -0.22 20.49
CA ILE A 126 -10.88 -0.61 21.65
C ILE A 126 -10.08 -1.49 22.61
N HIS A 127 -9.38 -2.50 22.12
CA HIS A 127 -8.55 -3.36 22.95
C HIS A 127 -7.42 -2.59 23.67
N ARG A 128 -6.88 -1.53 23.06
CA ARG A 128 -5.92 -0.61 23.72
C ARG A 128 -6.58 0.27 24.78
N ILE A 129 -7.84 0.69 24.59
CA ILE A 129 -8.62 1.40 25.62
C ILE A 129 -8.86 0.50 26.82
N GLU A 130 -9.30 -0.74 26.59
CA GLU A 130 -9.62 -1.69 27.66
C GLU A 130 -8.42 -2.04 28.55
N LYS A 131 -7.19 -1.92 28.02
CA LYS A 131 -5.96 -2.08 28.82
C LYS A 131 -5.63 -0.89 29.72
N ARG A 132 -6.21 0.29 29.45
CA ARG A 132 -6.01 1.50 30.25
C ARG A 132 -6.99 1.51 31.43
N PRO A 133 -6.63 2.07 32.59
CA PRO A 133 -7.52 2.15 33.74
C PRO A 133 -8.77 2.99 33.41
N GLU A 134 -9.95 2.57 33.88
CA GLU A 134 -11.24 3.20 33.55
C GLU A 134 -11.30 4.70 33.84
N LYS A 135 -10.59 5.13 34.89
CA LYS A 135 -10.48 6.55 35.30
C LYS A 135 -9.81 7.43 34.25
N SER A 136 -9.05 6.84 33.33
CA SER A 136 -8.35 7.56 32.25
C SER A 136 -9.14 7.62 30.95
N TRP A 137 -10.34 7.02 30.90
CA TRP A 137 -11.15 7.01 29.69
C TRP A 137 -11.81 8.36 29.46
N THR A 138 -11.54 8.91 28.29
CA THR A 138 -12.23 10.11 27.78
C THR A 138 -13.66 9.77 27.34
N GLU A 139 -14.50 10.79 27.14
CA GLU A 139 -15.85 10.60 26.58
C GLU A 139 -15.79 9.91 25.20
N TYR A 140 -14.81 10.29 24.38
CA TYR A 140 -14.52 9.65 23.10
C TYR A 140 -14.18 8.15 23.25
N ASP A 141 -13.36 7.77 24.25
CA ASP A 141 -13.03 6.37 24.51
C ASP A 141 -14.30 5.55 24.87
N ARG A 142 -15.23 6.13 25.63
CA ARG A 142 -16.50 5.49 26.01
C ARG A 142 -17.44 5.30 24.82
N GLU A 143 -17.54 6.31 23.96
CA GLU A 143 -18.30 6.19 22.71
C GLU A 143 -17.72 5.09 21.83
N LEU A 144 -16.40 5.03 21.67
CA LEU A 144 -15.76 3.99 20.88
C LEU A 144 -16.01 2.59 21.47
N LEU A 145 -15.92 2.43 22.80
CA LEU A 145 -16.27 1.19 23.50
C LEU A 145 -17.72 0.76 23.23
N SER A 146 -18.67 1.70 23.14
CA SER A 146 -20.08 1.40 22.84
C SER A 146 -20.26 0.77 21.44
N THR A 147 -19.36 1.08 20.50
CA THR A 147 -19.40 0.53 19.14
C THR A 147 -18.82 -0.88 19.02
N LYS A 148 -18.16 -1.41 20.07
CA LYS A 148 -17.48 -2.71 20.07
C LYS A 148 -18.35 -3.84 19.51
N ALA A 149 -19.58 -3.96 20.01
CA ALA A 149 -20.49 -5.03 19.59
C ALA A 149 -20.81 -4.98 18.09
N LYS A 150 -21.06 -3.77 17.56
CA LYS A 150 -21.32 -3.55 16.14
C LYS A 150 -20.12 -3.90 15.27
N LEU A 151 -18.91 -3.52 15.69
CA LEU A 151 -17.68 -3.85 14.96
C LEU A 151 -17.38 -5.36 14.98
N GLN A 152 -17.63 -6.03 16.10
CA GLN A 152 -17.49 -7.49 16.20
C GLN A 152 -18.48 -8.22 15.29
N GLU A 153 -19.74 -7.78 15.26
CA GLU A 153 -20.77 -8.36 14.41
C GLU A 153 -20.43 -8.16 12.92
N ALA A 154 -20.00 -6.95 12.54
CA ALA A 154 -19.55 -6.66 11.18
C ALA A 154 -18.36 -7.55 10.77
N SER A 155 -17.34 -7.71 11.64
CA SER A 155 -16.21 -8.60 11.38
C SER A 155 -16.66 -10.05 11.18
N ARG A 156 -17.54 -10.55 12.05
CA ARG A 156 -18.09 -11.91 11.97
C ARG A 156 -18.91 -12.15 10.69
N ALA A 157 -19.55 -11.13 10.14
CA ALA A 157 -20.29 -11.24 8.88
C ALA A 157 -19.39 -11.21 7.64
N LEU A 158 -18.23 -10.55 7.72
CA LEU A 158 -17.29 -10.38 6.61
C LEU A 158 -16.24 -11.49 6.53
N GLU A 159 -15.76 -11.99 7.67
CA GLU A 159 -14.72 -13.02 7.72
C GLU A 159 -15.08 -14.30 6.93
N PRO A 160 -16.28 -14.91 7.07
CA PRO A 160 -16.61 -16.13 6.34
C PRO A 160 -16.60 -15.96 4.81
N LYS A 161 -16.91 -14.76 4.32
CA LYS A 161 -16.91 -14.44 2.87
C LYS A 161 -15.49 -14.29 2.32
N SER A 162 -14.52 -14.11 3.20
CA SER A 162 -13.11 -13.87 2.87
C SER A 162 -12.25 -15.13 2.97
N ARG A 163 -12.82 -16.20 3.52
CA ARG A 163 -12.17 -17.49 3.71
C ARG A 163 -12.12 -18.28 2.41
N MET A 164 -11.03 -19.02 2.24
CA MET A 164 -10.93 -20.01 1.18
C MET A 164 -11.70 -21.27 1.56
N TRP A 165 -12.03 -22.09 0.55
CA TRP A 165 -12.69 -23.36 0.79
C TRP A 165 -11.76 -24.26 1.63
N PHE A 166 -12.28 -24.82 2.72
CA PHE A 166 -11.58 -25.68 3.70
C PHE A 166 -10.51 -24.97 4.53
N GLU A 167 -10.39 -23.65 4.46
CA GLU A 167 -9.46 -22.91 5.29
C GLU A 167 -9.90 -22.94 6.76
N SER A 168 -9.00 -23.41 7.62
CA SER A 168 -9.24 -23.45 9.06
C SER A 168 -9.04 -22.07 9.70
N ASP A 169 -9.58 -21.88 10.91
CA ASP A 169 -9.33 -20.65 11.69
C ASP A 169 -7.84 -20.40 11.93
N ARG A 170 -7.06 -21.47 12.06
CA ARG A 170 -5.61 -21.41 12.33
C ARG A 170 -4.81 -20.90 11.15
N GLU A 171 -5.28 -21.14 9.93
CA GLU A 171 -4.66 -20.65 8.69
C GLU A 171 -5.20 -19.26 8.32
N PHE A 172 -6.50 -19.05 8.51
CA PHE A 172 -7.16 -17.81 8.13
C PHE A 172 -6.72 -16.61 8.96
N GLN A 173 -6.66 -16.74 10.29
CA GLN A 173 -6.37 -15.58 11.17
C GLN A 173 -4.99 -14.99 10.92
N PRO A 174 -3.88 -15.77 10.85
CA PRO A 174 -2.56 -15.22 10.51
C PRO A 174 -2.53 -14.54 9.14
N ARG A 175 -3.22 -15.12 8.13
CA ARG A 175 -3.32 -14.54 6.79
C ARG A 175 -4.05 -13.19 6.83
N LEU A 176 -5.16 -13.12 7.56
CA LEU A 176 -5.94 -11.89 7.75
C LEU A 176 -5.10 -10.81 8.46
N GLU A 177 -4.44 -11.15 9.56
CA GLU A 177 -3.58 -10.22 10.30
C GLU A 177 -2.46 -9.65 9.43
N LYS A 178 -1.77 -10.51 8.68
CA LYS A 178 -0.70 -10.10 7.76
C LYS A 178 -1.22 -9.14 6.69
N ALA A 179 -2.37 -9.42 6.10
CA ALA A 179 -2.97 -8.58 5.08
C ALA A 179 -3.47 -7.24 5.63
N VAL A 180 -4.09 -7.24 6.81
CA VAL A 180 -4.50 -6.00 7.50
C VAL A 180 -3.28 -5.13 7.81
N ALA A 181 -2.18 -5.73 8.26
CA ALA A 181 -0.93 -5.00 8.53
C ALA A 181 -0.30 -4.45 7.24
N GLN A 182 -0.34 -5.18 6.14
CA GLN A 182 0.11 -4.70 4.84
C GLN A 182 -0.74 -3.53 4.33
N LEU A 183 -2.05 -3.64 4.43
CA LEU A 183 -2.96 -2.55 4.03
C LEU A 183 -2.77 -1.30 4.90
N ALA A 184 -2.53 -1.48 6.21
CA ALA A 184 -2.19 -0.37 7.10
C ALA A 184 -0.94 0.39 6.62
N LYS A 185 0.11 -0.35 6.23
CA LYS A 185 1.36 0.24 5.70
C LYS A 185 1.12 0.97 4.39
N GLN A 186 0.35 0.36 3.48
CA GLN A 186 0.00 0.97 2.20
C GLN A 186 -0.80 2.27 2.38
N LYS A 187 -1.82 2.28 3.24
CA LYS A 187 -2.60 3.49 3.52
C LYS A 187 -1.76 4.58 4.18
N LEU A 188 -0.82 4.21 5.06
CA LEU A 188 0.09 5.18 5.68
C LEU A 188 1.08 5.75 4.66
N GLU A 189 1.56 4.93 3.73
CA GLU A 189 2.43 5.39 2.64
C GLU A 189 1.69 6.29 1.66
N GLN A 190 0.47 5.93 1.27
CA GLN A 190 -0.41 6.77 0.45
C GLN A 190 -0.64 8.13 1.10
N LYS A 191 -1.01 8.14 2.38
CA LYS A 191 -1.22 9.39 3.12
C LYS A 191 0.04 10.26 3.16
N LYS A 192 1.22 9.67 3.35
CA LYS A 192 2.49 10.42 3.32
C LYS A 192 2.77 11.03 1.96
N ARG A 193 2.53 10.29 0.88
CA ARG A 193 2.69 10.78 -0.49
C ARG A 193 1.73 11.94 -0.77
N GLU A 194 0.46 11.80 -0.38
CA GLU A 194 -0.55 12.85 -0.51
C GLU A 194 -0.16 14.12 0.30
N GLU A 195 0.31 13.95 1.54
CA GLU A 195 0.79 15.07 2.36
C GLU A 195 2.02 15.77 1.75
N GLU A 196 2.94 15.01 1.15
CA GLU A 196 4.12 15.54 0.46
C GLU A 196 3.74 16.33 -0.81
N GLU A 197 2.85 15.77 -1.64
CA GLU A 197 2.31 16.43 -2.82
C GLU A 197 1.53 17.71 -2.47
N GLU A 198 0.74 17.71 -1.40
CA GLU A 198 0.04 18.91 -0.92
C GLU A 198 1.01 19.99 -0.42
N LEU A 199 2.09 19.60 0.26
CA LEU A 199 3.12 20.53 0.73
C LEU A 199 3.89 21.14 -0.44
N GLU A 200 4.25 20.33 -1.44
CA GLU A 200 4.90 20.81 -2.66
C GLU A 200 3.99 21.78 -3.43
N ARG A 201 2.72 21.44 -3.59
CA ARG A 201 1.73 22.32 -4.22
C ARG A 201 1.62 23.67 -3.49
N LYS A 202 1.54 23.66 -2.16
CA LYS A 202 1.50 24.90 -1.36
C LYS A 202 2.78 25.72 -1.52
N ARG A 203 3.95 25.08 -1.62
CA ARG A 203 5.22 25.76 -1.89
C ARG A 203 5.21 26.45 -3.25
N LEU A 204 4.85 25.73 -4.31
CA LEU A 204 4.75 26.29 -5.66
C LEU A 204 3.74 27.45 -5.73
N GLU A 205 2.57 27.30 -5.11
CA GLU A 205 1.58 28.38 -5.05
C GLU A 205 2.13 29.62 -4.31
N SER A 206 2.90 29.41 -3.22
CA SER A 206 3.53 30.51 -2.49
C SER A 206 4.65 31.20 -3.27
N GLU A 207 5.45 30.44 -4.02
CA GLU A 207 6.52 30.97 -4.88
C GLU A 207 5.95 31.78 -6.04
N GLN A 208 4.94 31.25 -6.73
CA GLN A 208 4.24 31.98 -7.79
C GLN A 208 3.57 33.26 -7.27
N ALA A 209 3.02 33.24 -6.06
CA ALA A 209 2.45 34.44 -5.44
C ALA A 209 3.53 35.50 -5.14
N LEU A 210 4.71 35.07 -4.68
CA LEU A 210 5.85 35.97 -4.46
C LEU A 210 6.38 36.54 -5.78
N GLU A 211 6.51 35.74 -6.83
CA GLU A 211 6.92 36.20 -8.16
C GLU A 211 5.93 37.22 -8.73
N ARG A 212 4.62 36.96 -8.64
CA ARG A 212 3.59 37.92 -9.04
C ARG A 212 3.70 39.24 -8.29
N LYS A 213 3.99 39.21 -6.99
CA LYS A 213 4.22 40.42 -6.18
C LYS A 213 5.48 41.17 -6.61
N ARG A 214 6.58 40.46 -6.90
CA ARG A 214 7.83 41.05 -7.40
C ARG A 214 7.61 41.73 -8.77
N LEU A 215 6.94 41.05 -9.69
CA LEU A 215 6.59 41.59 -11.00
C LEU A 215 5.69 42.82 -10.90
N ALA A 216 4.66 42.77 -10.05
CA ALA A 216 3.78 43.92 -9.82
C ALA A 216 4.52 45.11 -9.20
N HIS A 217 5.44 44.86 -8.27
CA HIS A 217 6.28 45.92 -7.69
C HIS A 217 7.18 46.57 -8.73
N HIS A 218 7.87 45.76 -9.55
CA HIS A 218 8.73 46.24 -10.62
C HIS A 218 7.95 47.08 -11.63
N GLN A 219 6.78 46.62 -12.06
CA GLN A 219 5.91 47.37 -12.97
C GLN A 219 5.45 48.70 -12.36
N ALA A 220 5.12 48.73 -11.06
CA ALA A 220 4.74 49.97 -10.38
C ALA A 220 5.91 50.96 -10.26
N GLU A 221 7.13 50.48 -10.04
CA GLU A 221 8.34 51.31 -10.03
C GLU A 221 8.65 51.87 -11.42
N GLU A 222 8.56 51.06 -12.48
CA GLU A 222 8.72 51.52 -13.86
C GLU A 222 7.69 52.59 -14.23
N GLN A 223 6.43 52.41 -13.85
CA GLN A 223 5.38 53.41 -14.08
C GLN A 223 5.69 54.72 -13.35
N ARG A 224 6.10 54.67 -12.08
CA ARG A 224 6.50 55.86 -11.32
C ARG A 224 7.72 56.55 -11.93
N ALA A 225 8.70 55.79 -12.41
CA ALA A 225 9.87 56.36 -13.09
C ALA A 225 9.47 57.10 -14.36
N ARG A 226 8.62 56.49 -15.21
CA ARG A 226 8.09 57.13 -16.42
C ARG A 226 7.30 58.40 -16.11
N GLU A 227 6.42 58.37 -15.11
CA GLU A 227 5.67 59.55 -14.68
C GLU A 227 6.58 60.69 -14.18
N LEU A 228 7.67 60.35 -13.48
CA LEU A 228 8.65 61.33 -13.03
C LEU A 228 9.44 61.93 -14.19
N GLU A 229 9.84 61.10 -15.17
CA GLU A 229 10.51 61.54 -16.39
C GLU A 229 9.61 62.49 -17.19
N GLU A 230 8.35 62.14 -17.43
CA GLU A 230 7.37 63.00 -18.11
C GLU A 230 7.20 64.34 -17.38
N LYS A 231 7.09 64.33 -16.04
CA LYS A 231 7.03 65.55 -15.23
C LYS A 231 8.29 66.41 -15.34
N LEU A 232 9.47 65.78 -15.41
CA LEU A 232 10.74 66.49 -15.59
C LEU A 232 10.85 67.08 -17.00
N GLU A 233 10.37 66.37 -18.03
CA GLU A 233 10.33 66.88 -19.40
C GLU A 233 9.37 68.06 -19.54
N LEU A 234 8.17 67.97 -18.97
CA LEU A 234 7.22 69.09 -18.92
C LEU A 234 7.85 70.31 -18.22
N LYS A 235 8.50 70.12 -17.08
CA LYS A 235 9.22 71.21 -16.38
C LYS A 235 10.37 71.79 -17.21
N ARG A 236 11.09 70.96 -17.98
CA ARG A 236 12.15 71.44 -18.89
C ARG A 236 11.58 72.25 -20.05
N LEU A 237 10.44 71.86 -20.60
CA LEU A 237 9.74 72.62 -21.65
C LEU A 237 9.21 73.96 -21.10
N GLU A 238 8.61 73.96 -19.91
CA GLU A 238 8.18 75.20 -19.23
C GLU A 238 9.35 76.12 -18.89
N ALA A 239 10.50 75.58 -18.47
CA ALA A 239 11.69 76.37 -18.19
C ALA A 239 12.31 76.99 -19.45
N LYS A 240 12.21 76.32 -20.61
CA LYS A 240 12.62 76.88 -21.91
C LYS A 240 11.72 78.03 -22.38
N LEU A 241 10.47 78.07 -21.93
CA LEU A 241 9.51 79.14 -22.24
C LEU A 241 9.58 80.35 -21.28
N LYS A 242 10.32 80.23 -20.16
CA LYS A 242 10.53 81.35 -19.23
C LYS A 242 11.71 82.21 -19.72
N PRO A 243 11.55 83.55 -19.85
CA PRO A 243 12.62 84.42 -20.31
C PRO A 243 13.76 84.46 -19.28
N GLN A 244 15.00 84.25 -19.75
CA GLN A 244 16.21 84.43 -18.94
C GLN A 244 16.28 85.89 -18.46
N LYS A 245 16.14 86.10 -17.15
CA LYS A 245 16.47 87.40 -16.54
C LYS A 245 17.99 87.57 -16.56
N GLU A 246 18.43 88.73 -17.01
CA GLU A 246 19.82 89.17 -17.07
C GLU A 246 20.56 88.94 -15.75
N ALA A 247 21.81 88.49 -15.86
CA ALA A 247 22.71 88.30 -14.74
C ALA A 247 22.90 89.61 -13.95
N PRO A 248 22.91 89.58 -12.60
CA PRO A 248 23.06 90.80 -11.81
C PRO A 248 24.48 91.38 -11.99
N GLN A 249 24.56 92.59 -12.54
CA GLN A 249 25.80 93.36 -12.63
C GLN A 249 26.32 93.68 -11.23
N ALA A 250 27.62 93.46 -11.03
CA ALA A 250 28.33 93.77 -9.79
C ALA A 250 28.28 95.28 -9.47
N LYS A 251 27.65 95.64 -8.34
CA LYS A 251 27.65 97.02 -7.83
C LYS A 251 29.07 97.42 -7.40
N LYS A 252 29.59 98.50 -7.99
CA LYS A 252 30.83 99.17 -7.59
C LYS A 252 30.72 99.66 -6.14
N LYS A 253 31.72 99.30 -5.32
CA LYS A 253 31.88 99.77 -3.94
C LYS A 253 32.24 101.25 -3.92
N GLU A 254 31.42 102.07 -3.27
CA GLU A 254 31.74 103.46 -2.96
C GLU A 254 32.65 103.48 -1.72
N LYS A 255 33.82 104.13 -1.85
CA LYS A 255 34.83 104.27 -0.79
C LYS A 255 34.41 105.37 0.18
N VAL A 256 34.15 105.04 1.44
CA VAL A 256 34.06 106.03 2.53
C VAL A 256 35.48 106.43 2.94
N LEU A 257 35.79 107.70 2.73
CA LEU A 257 37.01 108.38 3.19
C LEU A 257 36.93 108.56 4.72
N ARG A 258 37.88 108.00 5.46
CA ARG A 258 38.08 108.30 6.89
C ARG A 258 38.84 109.63 7.02
N THR A 259 38.20 110.65 7.56
CA THR A 259 38.88 111.84 8.09
C THR A 259 39.57 111.48 9.40
N LYS A 260 40.88 111.70 9.44
CA LYS A 260 41.72 111.63 10.64
C LYS A 260 41.46 112.85 11.52
N MET A 261 41.36 112.66 12.83
CA MET A 261 41.80 113.66 13.80
C MET A 261 42.98 113.05 14.54
N ASP A 262 44.16 113.64 14.34
CA ASP A 262 45.31 113.49 15.24
C ASP A 262 45.36 114.75 16.12
N ALA A 263 45.67 114.53 17.40
CA ALA A 263 45.90 115.54 18.41
C ALA A 263 47.40 115.84 18.54
N HIS A 264 47.79 117.13 18.59
CA HIS A 264 48.90 117.71 19.39
C HIS A 264 49.06 119.21 19.05
N GLU A 265 48.88 120.15 19.98
CA GLU A 265 49.78 120.63 21.09
C GLU A 265 50.35 122.01 20.71
N PRO A 266 50.79 122.89 21.64
CA PRO A 266 51.22 122.68 23.04
C PRO A 266 50.38 123.35 24.13
#